data_AF-A0A6C0BV10-F1
#
_entry.id   AF-A0A6C0BV10-F1
#
_cell.length_a   1.000
_cell.length_b   1.000
_cell.length_c   1.000
_cell.angle_alpha   90.00
_cell.angle_beta   90.00
_cell.angle_gamma   90.00
#
_symmetry.space_group_name_H-M   'P 1'
#
loop_
_entity.id
_entity.type
_entity.pdbx_description
1 polymer ?
#
loop_
_entity_poly.entity_id
_entity_poly.type
_entity_poly.pdbx_seq_one_letter_code
_entity_poly.pdbx_strand_id
1 'polypeptide(L)'
;MKKNNYLKISIILLFLLSLICFSCFFKTYTYNIPKTIWIYWDNYNNLPNSIDNIIKYNKKTIKTWKIIYLSDENINEYIPQDEFPKNINNIIVQAKSDWFRLYLLNKYGGLWLDASIIVNNEEKLNELVKESFLNNSDLTSYYLNSRIVNDQHFTHIETSFLLSPLNSYFVERWKKEFEYAIEIGFKNYKNLLLSQGYNLEKIFNGGDDDVYLMIHACAYKVGSEYIFNPNVLLYKAEDEIYYLQETCGWENKCISDKLNKDSSVKSIPLIKLVNKNRENLNLDDFIKL
;
A
#
# COMPACT_ATOMS: atom_id res chain seq x y z
N MET A 1 -64.51 5.09 -10.26
CA MET A 1 -63.66 3.88 -10.45
C MET A 1 -62.22 4.17 -10.86
N LYS A 2 -61.92 5.08 -11.81
CA LYS A 2 -60.53 5.33 -12.30
C LYS A 2 -59.53 5.84 -11.24
N LYS A 3 -59.93 6.69 -10.29
CA LYS A 3 -59.05 7.31 -9.28
C LYS A 3 -58.40 6.29 -8.32
N ASN A 4 -59.12 5.20 -7.98
CA ASN A 4 -58.59 4.12 -7.13
C ASN A 4 -57.52 3.27 -7.84
N ASN A 5 -57.56 3.18 -9.17
CA ASN A 5 -56.55 2.44 -9.91
C ASN A 5 -55.22 3.18 -9.96
N TYR A 6 -55.23 4.52 -10.11
CA TYR A 6 -54.00 5.32 -10.08
C TYR A 6 -53.30 5.28 -8.72
N LEU A 7 -54.07 5.31 -7.62
CA LEU A 7 -53.50 5.20 -6.27
C LEU A 7 -52.86 3.83 -6.03
N LYS A 8 -53.51 2.74 -6.46
CA LYS A 8 -52.95 1.39 -6.38
C LYS A 8 -51.67 1.23 -7.21
N ILE A 9 -51.66 1.75 -8.43
CA ILE A 9 -50.47 1.72 -9.31
C ILE A 9 -49.31 2.51 -8.68
N SER A 10 -49.59 3.67 -8.09
CA SER A 10 -48.56 4.51 -7.44
C SER A 10 -47.95 3.83 -6.22
N ILE A 11 -48.76 3.14 -5.39
CA ILE A 11 -48.27 2.38 -4.23
C ILE A 11 -47.40 1.19 -4.67
N ILE A 12 -47.80 0.48 -5.73
CA ILE A 12 -47.02 -0.63 -6.29
C ILE A 12 -45.68 -0.13 -6.84
N LEU A 13 -45.67 1.00 -7.56
CA LEU A 13 -44.45 1.61 -8.06
C LEU A 13 -43.52 2.04 -6.92
N LEU A 14 -44.03 2.69 -5.87
CA LEU A 14 -43.25 3.08 -4.70
C LEU A 14 -42.68 1.86 -3.95
N PHE A 15 -43.46 0.79 -3.83
CA PHE A 15 -42.99 -0.46 -3.22
C PHE A 15 -41.91 -1.14 -4.07
N LEU A 16 -42.08 -1.20 -5.39
CA LEU A 16 -41.06 -1.71 -6.31
C LEU A 16 -39.80 -0.85 -6.30
N LEU A 17 -39.91 0.48 -6.27
CA LEU A 17 -38.78 1.38 -6.09
C LEU A 17 -38.10 1.16 -4.75
N SER A 18 -38.85 0.94 -3.67
CA SER A 18 -38.28 0.64 -2.35
C SER A 18 -37.54 -0.70 -2.34
N LEU A 19 -38.06 -1.72 -3.03
CA LEU A 19 -37.40 -3.03 -3.18
C LEU A 19 -36.16 -2.95 -4.07
N ILE A 20 -36.18 -2.15 -5.13
CA ILE A 20 -35.02 -1.87 -5.99
C ILE A 20 -33.98 -1.07 -5.21
N CYS A 21 -34.38 -0.05 -4.45
CA CYS A 21 -33.49 0.68 -3.55
C CYS A 21 -32.91 -0.26 -2.48
N PHE A 22 -33.70 -1.17 -1.92
CA PHE A 22 -33.26 -2.15 -0.93
C PHE A 22 -32.28 -3.17 -1.53
N SER A 23 -32.53 -3.67 -2.75
CA SER A 23 -31.62 -4.59 -3.43
C SER A 23 -30.36 -3.90 -3.98
N CYS A 24 -30.44 -2.63 -4.38
CA CYS A 24 -29.28 -1.80 -4.69
C CYS A 24 -28.48 -1.42 -3.45
N PHE A 25 -29.12 -1.27 -2.28
CA PHE A 25 -28.45 -1.02 -1.00
C PHE A 25 -27.71 -2.25 -0.48
N PHE A 26 -28.27 -3.44 -0.66
CA PHE A 26 -27.64 -4.71 -0.25
C PHE A 26 -26.94 -5.38 -1.41
N LYS A 27 -25.99 -4.69 -2.03
CA LYS A 27 -24.91 -5.40 -2.71
C LYS A 27 -24.03 -5.98 -1.60
N THR A 28 -24.22 -7.26 -1.28
CA THR A 28 -23.38 -7.96 -0.31
C THR A 28 -22.00 -8.14 -0.93
N TYR A 29 -21.13 -7.16 -0.72
CA TYR A 29 -19.72 -7.30 -1.07
C TYR A 29 -19.13 -8.37 -0.16
N THR A 30 -18.78 -9.51 -0.74
CA THR A 30 -18.03 -10.54 -0.02
C THR A 30 -16.62 -10.02 0.17
N TYR A 31 -16.18 -9.93 1.43
CA TYR A 31 -14.81 -9.60 1.75
C TYR A 31 -13.87 -10.58 1.07
N ASN A 32 -12.97 -10.07 0.22
CA ASN A 32 -12.07 -10.90 -0.56
C ASN A 32 -10.76 -10.16 -0.79
N ILE A 33 -9.64 -10.81 -0.47
CA ILE A 33 -8.30 -10.36 -0.79
C ILE A 33 -7.75 -11.29 -1.87
N PRO A 34 -7.63 -10.84 -3.12
CA PRO A 34 -7.00 -11.63 -4.18
C PRO A 34 -5.55 -11.97 -3.84
N LYS A 35 -5.15 -13.23 -4.04
CA LYS A 35 -3.74 -13.66 -3.89
C LYS A 35 -2.86 -13.24 -5.07
N THR A 36 -2.82 -11.93 -5.31
CA THR A 36 -1.97 -11.29 -6.32
C THR A 36 -0.99 -10.35 -5.62
N ILE A 37 0.30 -10.47 -5.97
CA ILE A 37 1.36 -9.57 -5.52
C ILE A 37 1.74 -8.67 -6.68
N TRP A 38 1.67 -7.37 -6.47
CA TRP A 38 2.09 -6.32 -7.39
C TRP A 38 3.48 -5.84 -6.99
N ILE A 39 4.43 -5.94 -7.91
CA ILE A 39 5.80 -5.46 -7.74
C ILE A 39 6.11 -4.57 -8.92
N TYR A 40 6.51 -3.32 -8.68
CA TYR A 40 6.87 -2.39 -9.73
C TYR A 40 8.35 -2.00 -9.65
N TRP A 41 8.99 -1.91 -10.82
CA TRP A 41 10.27 -1.25 -11.03
C TRP A 41 10.26 -0.58 -12.40
N ASP A 42 10.60 0.70 -12.47
CA ASP A 42 10.47 1.55 -13.66
C ASP A 42 11.12 0.93 -14.92
N ASN A 43 12.35 0.45 -14.79
CA ASN A 43 13.10 -0.20 -15.87
C ASN A 43 13.52 -1.63 -15.51
N TYR A 44 12.74 -2.61 -15.96
CA TYR A 44 13.03 -4.03 -15.72
C TYR A 44 14.33 -4.50 -16.41
N ASN A 45 14.67 -3.93 -17.56
CA ASN A 45 15.89 -4.27 -18.30
C ASN A 45 17.17 -3.71 -17.66
N ASN A 46 17.05 -2.82 -16.67
CA ASN A 46 18.16 -2.21 -15.95
C ASN A 46 17.97 -2.32 -14.42
N LEU A 47 17.60 -3.50 -13.95
CA LEU A 47 17.50 -3.79 -12.51
C LEU A 47 18.90 -3.82 -11.86
N PRO A 48 19.09 -3.19 -10.69
CA PRO A 48 20.27 -3.47 -9.87
C PRO A 48 20.35 -4.96 -9.54
N ASN A 49 21.54 -5.56 -9.58
CA ASN A 49 21.76 -6.98 -9.29
C ASN A 49 21.12 -7.41 -7.96
N SER A 50 21.16 -6.54 -6.95
CA SER A 50 20.52 -6.82 -5.66
C SER A 50 19.00 -7.01 -5.77
N ILE A 51 18.33 -6.21 -6.61
CA ILE A 51 16.88 -6.30 -6.78
C ILE A 51 16.53 -7.53 -7.61
N ASP A 52 17.26 -7.78 -8.70
CA ASP A 52 17.06 -8.97 -9.54
C ASP A 52 17.23 -10.28 -8.74
N ASN A 53 18.24 -10.34 -7.86
CA ASN A 53 18.45 -11.48 -6.97
C ASN A 53 17.30 -11.66 -5.95
N ILE A 54 16.78 -10.58 -5.36
CA ILE A 54 15.62 -10.64 -4.47
C ILE A 54 14.37 -11.12 -5.23
N ILE A 55 14.13 -10.60 -6.44
CA ILE A 55 13.02 -11.03 -7.31
C ILE A 55 13.12 -12.53 -7.63
N LYS A 56 14.29 -13.00 -8.04
CA LYS A 56 14.55 -14.43 -8.32
C LYS A 56 14.37 -15.29 -7.09
N TYR A 57 14.82 -14.82 -5.92
CA TYR A 57 14.63 -15.50 -4.64
C TYR A 57 13.14 -15.60 -4.28
N ASN A 58 12.43 -14.47 -4.26
CA ASN A 58 11.00 -14.43 -3.94
C ASN A 58 10.16 -15.29 -4.88
N LYS A 59 10.46 -15.31 -6.18
CA LYS A 59 9.79 -16.21 -7.16
C LYS A 59 9.99 -17.69 -6.84
N LYS A 60 11.10 -18.06 -6.18
CA LYS A 60 11.34 -19.42 -5.70
C LYS A 60 10.65 -19.70 -4.36
N THR A 61 10.47 -18.71 -3.49
CA THR A 61 9.84 -18.90 -2.18
C THR A 61 8.31 -18.86 -2.25
N ILE A 62 7.75 -17.92 -2.99
CA ILE A 62 6.31 -17.66 -3.10
C ILE A 62 5.72 -18.59 -4.16
N LYS A 63 4.82 -19.50 -3.75
CA LYS A 63 4.24 -20.57 -4.57
C LYS A 63 2.74 -20.46 -4.73
N THR A 64 2.05 -19.93 -3.74
CA THR A 64 0.58 -19.90 -3.70
C THR A 64 -0.01 -18.56 -4.11
N TRP A 65 0.83 -17.56 -4.41
CA TRP A 65 0.43 -16.25 -4.91
C TRP A 65 0.84 -16.04 -6.37
N LYS A 66 0.00 -15.31 -7.12
CA LYS A 66 0.36 -14.82 -8.45
C LYS A 66 1.19 -13.55 -8.29
N ILE A 67 2.46 -13.57 -8.71
CA ILE A 67 3.29 -12.36 -8.74
C ILE A 67 3.19 -11.71 -10.12
N ILE A 68 2.88 -10.42 -10.15
CA ILE A 68 2.84 -9.58 -11.35
C ILE A 68 3.95 -8.54 -11.22
N TYR A 69 4.93 -8.64 -12.12
CA TYR A 69 6.02 -7.69 -12.23
C TYR A 69 5.66 -6.61 -13.25
N LEU A 70 5.70 -5.37 -12.79
CA LEU A 70 5.32 -4.19 -13.55
C LEU A 70 6.53 -3.30 -13.81
N SER A 71 6.51 -2.63 -14.96
CA SER A 71 7.45 -1.61 -15.38
C SER A 71 6.75 -0.55 -16.22
N ASP A 72 7.45 0.49 -16.63
CA ASP A 72 6.89 1.51 -17.52
C ASP A 72 6.42 0.92 -18.87
N GLU A 73 6.98 -0.23 -19.26
CA GLU A 73 6.65 -0.91 -20.53
C GLU A 73 5.27 -1.60 -20.48
N ASN A 74 4.88 -2.16 -19.33
CA ASN A 74 3.67 -3.00 -19.22
C ASN A 74 2.60 -2.48 -18.24
N ILE A 75 2.87 -1.39 -17.50
CA ILE A 75 1.91 -0.83 -16.53
C ILE A 75 0.57 -0.47 -17.19
N ASN A 76 0.60 -0.07 -18.47
CA ASN A 76 -0.59 0.33 -19.24
C ASN A 76 -1.54 -0.84 -19.54
N GLU A 77 -1.10 -2.10 -19.39
CA GLU A 77 -1.98 -3.27 -19.48
C GLU A 77 -2.95 -3.39 -18.29
N TYR A 78 -2.61 -2.74 -17.17
CA TYR A 78 -3.39 -2.77 -15.92
C TYR A 78 -3.99 -1.41 -15.58
N ILE A 79 -3.35 -0.34 -16.04
CA ILE A 79 -3.78 1.04 -15.80
C ILE A 79 -3.94 1.73 -17.16
N PRO A 80 -5.16 1.89 -17.68
CA PRO A 80 -5.37 2.64 -18.90
C PRO A 80 -4.83 4.07 -18.78
N GLN A 81 -4.15 4.57 -19.81
CA GLN A 81 -3.48 5.87 -19.78
C GLN A 81 -4.44 7.04 -19.53
N ASP A 82 -5.71 6.90 -19.92
CA ASP A 82 -6.76 7.88 -19.69
C ASP A 82 -7.24 7.93 -18.22
N GLU A 83 -6.89 6.93 -17.41
CA GLU A 83 -7.12 6.95 -15.96
C GLU A 83 -5.97 7.65 -15.18
N PHE A 84 -4.90 8.07 -15.86
CA PHE A 84 -3.76 8.71 -15.20
C PHE A 84 -4.11 10.16 -14.78
N PRO A 85 -3.64 10.62 -13.60
CA PRO A 85 -3.78 12.02 -13.19
C PRO A 85 -3.11 12.96 -14.20
N LYS A 86 -3.75 14.09 -14.52
CA LYS A 86 -3.25 15.05 -15.52
C LYS A 86 -1.78 15.46 -15.29
N ASN A 87 -1.38 15.62 -14.03
CA ASN A 87 -0.04 16.08 -13.66
C ASN A 87 0.93 14.94 -13.27
N ILE A 88 0.57 13.67 -13.52
CA ILE A 88 1.40 12.50 -13.17
C ILE A 88 2.79 12.55 -13.83
N ASN A 89 2.92 13.15 -15.02
CA ASN A 89 4.21 13.23 -15.71
C ASN A 89 5.14 14.29 -15.14
N ASN A 90 4.62 15.18 -14.28
CA ASN A 90 5.39 16.26 -13.65
C ASN A 90 5.92 15.87 -12.26
N ILE A 91 5.56 14.69 -11.75
CA ILE A 91 6.04 14.18 -10.46
C ILE A 91 7.19 13.18 -10.66
N ILE A 92 8.00 13.03 -9.60
CA ILE A 92 9.14 12.11 -9.58
C ILE A 92 8.69 10.65 -9.70
N VAL A 93 9.58 9.78 -10.18
CA VAL A 93 9.28 8.35 -10.42
C VAL A 93 8.77 7.62 -9.16
N GLN A 94 9.29 7.98 -7.98
CA GLN A 94 8.84 7.40 -6.72
C GLN A 94 7.37 7.74 -6.42
N ALA A 95 6.96 8.97 -6.70
CA ALA A 95 5.58 9.40 -6.53
C ALA A 95 4.65 8.81 -7.62
N LYS A 96 5.17 8.49 -8.81
CA LYS A 96 4.42 7.69 -9.80
C LYS A 96 4.16 6.27 -9.27
N SER A 97 5.20 5.64 -8.72
CA SER A 97 5.09 4.31 -8.08
C SER A 97 4.08 4.31 -6.92
N ASP A 98 4.07 5.39 -6.11
CA ASP A 98 3.07 5.62 -5.07
C ASP A 98 1.63 5.61 -5.62
N TRP A 99 1.39 6.30 -6.75
CA TRP A 99 0.07 6.31 -7.38
C TRP A 99 -0.29 4.95 -7.97
N PHE A 100 0.64 4.28 -8.68
CA PHE A 100 0.41 2.94 -9.24
C PHE A 100 -0.01 1.95 -8.15
N ARG A 101 0.64 1.99 -6.99
CA ARG A 101 0.27 1.19 -5.82
C ARG A 101 -1.18 1.39 -5.42
N LEU A 102 -1.56 2.64 -5.13
CA LEU A 102 -2.91 2.95 -4.67
C LEU A 102 -3.95 2.60 -5.72
N TYR A 103 -3.65 2.84 -7.00
CA TYR A 103 -4.53 2.50 -8.10
C TYR A 103 -4.75 0.98 -8.22
N LEU A 104 -3.68 0.19 -8.26
CA LEU A 104 -3.77 -1.26 -8.43
C LEU A 104 -4.51 -1.91 -7.26
N LEU A 105 -4.23 -1.48 -6.02
CA LEU A 105 -4.93 -1.99 -4.84
C LEU A 105 -6.40 -1.56 -4.82
N ASN A 106 -6.72 -0.33 -5.21
CA ASN A 106 -8.11 0.12 -5.32
C ASN A 106 -8.89 -0.69 -6.36
N LYS A 107 -8.28 -0.97 -7.53
CA LYS A 107 -8.96 -1.63 -8.66
C LYS A 107 -9.02 -3.14 -8.51
N TYR A 108 -7.95 -3.76 -8.01
CA TYR A 108 -7.76 -5.20 -8.03
C TYR A 108 -7.53 -5.84 -6.65
N GLY A 109 -7.35 -5.04 -5.59
CA GLY A 109 -6.94 -5.55 -4.28
C GLY A 109 -5.60 -6.29 -4.33
N GLY A 110 -5.40 -7.15 -3.34
CA GLY A 110 -4.19 -7.97 -3.21
C GLY A 110 -3.10 -7.27 -2.43
N LEU A 111 -1.84 -7.58 -2.76
CA LEU A 111 -0.67 -7.10 -2.02
C LEU A 111 0.22 -6.25 -2.93
N TRP A 112 0.49 -5.01 -2.55
CA TRP A 112 1.65 -4.29 -3.04
C TRP A 112 2.87 -4.71 -2.23
N LEU A 113 3.94 -5.10 -2.91
CA LEU A 113 5.21 -5.49 -2.30
C LEU A 113 6.36 -4.83 -3.05
N ASP A 114 7.14 -3.98 -2.38
CA ASP A 114 8.32 -3.40 -3.00
C ASP A 114 9.33 -4.48 -3.41
N ALA A 115 9.99 -4.28 -4.55
CA ALA A 115 10.96 -5.22 -5.12
C ALA A 115 12.19 -5.49 -4.21
N SER A 116 12.41 -4.66 -3.20
CA SER A 116 13.51 -4.82 -2.22
C SER A 116 13.10 -5.53 -0.93
N ILE A 117 11.89 -6.11 -0.86
CA ILE A 117 11.48 -6.96 0.25
C ILE A 117 11.89 -8.39 -0.03
N ILE A 118 12.64 -9.00 0.87
CA ILE A 118 12.93 -10.43 0.88
C ILE A 118 11.77 -11.15 1.58
N VAL A 119 11.23 -12.18 0.92
CA VAL A 119 10.23 -13.08 1.50
C VAL A 119 10.89 -14.42 1.76
N ASN A 120 11.24 -14.68 3.03
CA ASN A 120 11.83 -15.94 3.46
C ASN A 120 10.76 -17.01 3.73
N ASN A 121 9.56 -16.59 4.14
CA ASN A 121 8.46 -17.51 4.44
C ASN A 121 7.12 -16.96 3.90
N GLU A 122 6.56 -17.64 2.90
CA GLU A 122 5.26 -17.30 2.31
C GLU A 122 4.11 -17.40 3.34
N GLU A 123 4.22 -18.25 4.36
CA GLU A 123 3.15 -18.42 5.36
C GLU A 123 2.84 -17.12 6.11
N LYS A 124 3.82 -16.24 6.30
CA LYS A 124 3.56 -14.91 6.89
C LYS A 124 2.58 -14.09 6.04
N LEU A 125 2.64 -14.19 4.71
CA LEU A 125 1.68 -13.52 3.83
C LEU A 125 0.27 -14.12 3.97
N ASN A 126 0.18 -15.45 4.11
CA ASN A 126 -1.08 -16.15 4.31
C ASN A 126 -1.70 -15.83 5.68
N GLU A 127 -0.89 -15.74 6.73
CA GLU A 127 -1.28 -15.30 8.07
C GLU A 127 -1.85 -13.89 8.02
N LEU A 128 -1.17 -12.94 7.37
CA LEU A 128 -1.66 -11.57 7.23
C LEU A 128 -3.00 -11.51 6.48
N VAL A 129 -3.19 -12.32 5.43
CA VAL A 129 -4.51 -12.45 4.76
C VAL A 129 -5.57 -12.99 5.70
N LYS A 130 -5.25 -14.02 6.48
CA LYS A 130 -6.17 -14.62 7.45
C LYS A 130 -6.57 -13.61 8.53
N GLU A 131 -5.61 -12.91 9.11
CA GLU A 131 -5.87 -11.87 10.12
C GLU A 131 -6.69 -10.72 9.53
N SER A 132 -6.39 -10.31 8.29
CA SER A 132 -7.18 -9.31 7.57
C SER A 132 -8.63 -9.74 7.41
N PHE A 133 -8.87 -10.99 7.00
CA PHE A 133 -10.21 -11.56 6.88
C PHE A 133 -10.94 -11.60 8.23
N LEU A 134 -10.29 -12.09 9.29
CA LEU A 134 -10.90 -12.22 10.61
C LEU A 134 -11.31 -10.88 11.22
N ASN A 135 -10.57 -9.80 10.91
CA ASN A 135 -10.86 -8.46 11.40
C ASN A 135 -11.65 -7.61 10.39
N ASN A 136 -12.06 -8.17 9.25
CA ASN A 136 -12.69 -7.45 8.15
C ASN A 136 -11.88 -6.19 7.77
N SER A 137 -10.56 -6.37 7.65
CA SER A 137 -9.58 -5.30 7.54
C SER A 137 -9.68 -4.59 6.19
N ASP A 138 -9.83 -3.27 6.20
CA ASP A 138 -9.91 -2.44 5.01
C ASP A 138 -8.53 -2.14 4.41
N LEU A 139 -7.48 -2.22 5.23
CA LEU A 139 -6.09 -2.19 4.81
C LEU A 139 -5.24 -2.87 5.90
N THR A 140 -4.33 -3.73 5.48
CA THR A 140 -3.34 -4.34 6.37
C THR A 140 -1.94 -3.94 5.94
N SER A 141 -1.18 -3.34 6.86
CA SER A 141 0.16 -2.81 6.59
C SER A 141 0.97 -2.71 7.89
N TYR A 142 2.10 -2.02 7.84
CA TYR A 142 2.94 -1.72 8.99
C TYR A 142 2.97 -0.21 9.26
N TYR A 143 3.45 0.17 10.44
CA TYR A 143 3.78 1.56 10.77
C TYR A 143 5.19 1.65 11.36
N LEU A 144 5.84 2.80 11.18
CA LEU A 144 7.13 3.09 11.82
C LEU A 144 6.89 3.86 13.12
N ASN A 145 7.27 3.27 14.25
CA ASN A 145 7.02 3.84 15.59
C ASN A 145 7.70 5.21 15.77
N SER A 146 8.90 5.37 15.22
CA SER A 146 9.67 6.63 15.26
C SER A 146 8.98 7.81 14.55
N ARG A 147 7.97 7.53 13.71
CA ARG A 147 7.27 8.51 12.86
C ARG A 147 5.81 8.76 13.26
N ILE A 148 5.37 8.23 14.40
CA ILE A 148 4.05 8.52 14.95
C ILE A 148 3.97 9.96 15.44
N VAL A 149 2.84 10.62 15.19
CA VAL A 149 2.47 11.93 15.76
C VAL A 149 1.17 11.77 16.52
N ASN A 150 1.14 12.19 17.80
CA ASN A 150 -0.06 12.18 18.65
C ASN A 150 -0.82 10.84 18.66
N ASP A 151 -0.08 9.73 18.77
CA ASP A 151 -0.62 8.36 18.74
C ASP A 151 -1.42 8.00 17.47
N GLN A 152 -1.26 8.79 16.39
CA GLN A 152 -1.88 8.50 15.09
C GLN A 152 -0.96 7.64 14.24
N HIS A 153 -1.20 6.33 14.23
CA HIS A 153 -0.45 5.35 13.43
C HIS A 153 -0.53 5.61 11.92
N PHE A 154 -1.50 6.41 11.46
CA PHE A 154 -1.67 6.81 10.06
C PHE A 154 -0.64 7.84 9.57
N THR A 155 0.13 8.47 10.46
CA THR A 155 1.17 9.44 10.07
C THR A 155 2.25 8.80 9.21
N HIS A 156 2.47 7.49 9.38
CA HIS A 156 3.46 6.76 8.62
C HIS A 156 3.12 5.28 8.46
N ILE A 157 2.13 5.00 7.62
CA ILE A 157 1.90 3.65 7.08
C ILE A 157 3.08 3.30 6.16
N GLU A 158 3.68 2.13 6.35
CA GLU A 158 4.77 1.61 5.53
C GLU A 158 4.26 1.19 4.15
N THR A 159 4.43 2.09 3.19
CA THR A 159 3.91 1.96 1.84
C THR A 159 4.59 0.91 0.99
N SER A 160 5.73 0.35 1.43
CA SER A 160 6.37 -0.76 0.73
C SER A 160 5.62 -2.09 0.86
N PHE A 161 4.66 -2.17 1.80
CA PHE A 161 3.81 -3.33 2.00
C PHE A 161 2.37 -2.87 2.29
N LEU A 162 1.47 -3.01 1.32
CA LEU A 162 0.04 -2.70 1.50
C LEU A 162 -0.81 -3.88 1.03
N LEU A 163 -1.50 -4.54 1.95
CA LEU A 163 -2.43 -5.64 1.68
C LEU A 163 -3.87 -5.11 1.76
N SER A 164 -4.64 -5.23 0.68
CA SER A 164 -5.97 -4.65 0.57
C SER A 164 -7.00 -5.67 0.07
N PRO A 165 -8.21 -5.72 0.64
CA PRO A 165 -9.34 -6.38 0.00
C PRO A 165 -9.76 -5.62 -1.26
N LEU A 166 -10.59 -6.26 -2.07
CA LEU A 166 -11.37 -5.57 -3.10
C LEU A 166 -12.34 -4.57 -2.45
N ASN A 167 -12.53 -3.42 -3.10
CA ASN A 167 -13.41 -2.34 -2.62
C ASN A 167 -12.99 -1.78 -1.25
N SER A 168 -11.68 -1.69 -0.99
CA SER A 168 -11.17 -1.03 0.20
C SER A 168 -11.55 0.45 0.21
N TYR A 169 -12.31 0.87 1.21
CA TYR A 169 -12.76 2.26 1.32
C TYR A 169 -11.59 3.18 1.67
N PHE A 170 -10.65 2.71 2.51
CA PHE A 170 -9.45 3.42 2.89
C PHE A 170 -8.52 3.64 1.70
N VAL A 171 -8.25 2.60 0.90
CA VAL A 171 -7.39 2.73 -0.29
C VAL A 171 -8.05 3.61 -1.35
N GLU A 172 -9.37 3.53 -1.54
CA GLU A 172 -10.09 4.43 -2.46
C GLU A 172 -9.94 5.90 -2.04
N ARG A 173 -10.18 6.21 -0.75
CA ARG A 173 -10.03 7.56 -0.20
C ARG A 173 -8.59 8.05 -0.29
N TRP A 174 -7.62 7.19 0.07
CA TRP A 174 -6.20 7.51 -0.01
C TRP A 174 -5.75 7.79 -1.44
N LYS A 175 -6.20 7.00 -2.42
CA LYS A 175 -5.95 7.24 -3.84
C LYS A 175 -6.51 8.59 -4.27
N LYS A 176 -7.77 8.88 -3.97
CA LYS A 176 -8.43 10.16 -4.31
C LYS A 176 -7.70 11.37 -3.71
N GLU A 177 -7.26 11.25 -2.46
CA GLU A 177 -6.51 12.30 -1.80
C GLU A 177 -5.14 12.52 -2.45
N PHE A 178 -4.43 11.43 -2.80
CA PHE A 178 -3.15 11.52 -3.48
C PHE A 178 -3.30 12.11 -4.90
N GLU A 179 -4.36 11.75 -5.63
CA GLU A 179 -4.71 12.35 -6.92
C GLU A 179 -4.97 13.85 -6.81
N TYR A 180 -5.67 14.29 -5.76
CA TYR A 180 -5.87 15.71 -5.47
C TYR A 180 -4.53 16.42 -5.17
N ALA A 181 -3.65 15.80 -4.38
CA ALA A 181 -2.32 16.33 -4.12
C ALA A 181 -1.48 16.48 -5.40
N ILE A 182 -1.58 15.53 -6.34
CA ILE A 182 -0.95 15.61 -7.67
C ILE A 182 -1.57 16.76 -8.49
N GLU A 183 -2.89 16.91 -8.47
CA GLU A 183 -3.61 17.92 -9.24
C GLU A 183 -3.23 19.34 -8.84
N ILE A 184 -3.27 19.66 -7.54
CA ILE A 184 -2.94 21.02 -7.06
C ILE A 184 -1.43 21.24 -6.90
N GLY A 185 -0.63 20.17 -6.99
CA GLY A 185 0.81 20.17 -6.79
C GLY A 185 1.21 19.96 -5.33
N PHE A 186 2.20 19.10 -5.10
CA PHE A 186 2.57 18.64 -3.75
C PHE A 186 2.96 19.76 -2.79
N LYS A 187 3.65 20.80 -3.26
CA LYS A 187 3.99 21.96 -2.42
C LYS A 187 2.74 22.72 -1.95
N ASN A 188 1.79 22.94 -2.84
CA ASN A 188 0.52 23.60 -2.52
C ASN A 188 -0.31 22.72 -1.57
N TYR A 189 -0.33 21.41 -1.79
CA TYR A 189 -1.03 20.47 -0.93
C TYR A 189 -0.41 20.38 0.48
N LYS A 190 0.92 20.37 0.59
CA LYS A 190 1.61 20.47 1.90
C LYS A 190 1.19 21.74 2.66
N ASN A 191 1.20 22.90 1.98
CA ASN A 191 0.78 24.16 2.58
C ASN A 191 -0.71 24.16 2.98
N LEU A 192 -1.57 23.52 2.19
CA LEU A 192 -2.98 23.32 2.51
C LEU A 192 -3.13 22.54 3.82
N LEU A 193 -2.46 21.40 3.97
CA LEU A 193 -2.50 20.60 5.20
C LEU A 193 -2.01 21.39 6.43
N LEU A 194 -0.90 22.12 6.30
CA LEU A 194 -0.41 23.00 7.37
C LEU A 194 -1.45 24.06 7.75
N SER A 195 -2.11 24.68 6.78
CA SER A 195 -3.17 25.67 7.03
C SER A 195 -4.42 25.09 7.70
N GLN A 196 -4.64 23.77 7.56
CA GLN A 196 -5.70 23.01 8.21
C GLN A 196 -5.30 22.50 9.60
N GLY A 197 -4.06 22.75 10.05
CA GLY A 197 -3.58 22.37 11.38
C GLY A 197 -2.94 20.98 11.48
N TYR A 198 -2.66 20.30 10.36
CA TYR A 198 -1.93 19.03 10.39
C TYR A 198 -0.46 19.22 10.77
N ASN A 199 0.05 18.40 11.70
CA ASN A 199 1.48 18.36 12.02
C ASN A 199 2.20 17.38 11.08
N LEU A 200 3.12 17.90 10.26
CA LEU A 200 3.84 17.13 9.24
C LEU A 200 5.33 16.91 9.58
N GLU A 201 5.79 17.28 10.77
CA GLU A 201 7.22 17.25 11.16
C GLU A 201 7.84 15.85 11.18
N LYS A 202 7.02 14.80 11.39
CA LYS A 202 7.48 13.40 11.32
C LYS A 202 7.41 12.80 9.92
N ILE A 203 6.72 13.47 9.00
CA ILE A 203 6.59 13.05 7.61
C ILE A 203 7.70 13.68 6.77
N PHE A 204 7.92 14.99 6.90
CA PHE A 204 8.94 15.73 6.15
C PHE A 204 10.08 16.16 7.06
N ASN A 205 11.32 16.13 6.57
CA ASN A 205 12.54 16.42 7.33
C ASN A 205 12.82 17.94 7.46
N GLY A 206 11.82 18.79 7.24
CA GLY A 206 11.94 20.25 7.25
C GLY A 206 12.33 20.83 5.89
N GLY A 207 11.75 21.99 5.55
CA GLY A 207 11.96 22.69 4.27
C GLY A 207 10.73 22.68 3.36
N ASP A 208 10.46 23.81 2.70
CA ASP A 208 9.23 24.01 1.91
C ASP A 208 9.13 23.06 0.71
N ASP A 209 10.27 22.63 0.17
CA ASP A 209 10.34 21.78 -1.03
C ASP A 209 10.43 20.28 -0.71
N ASP A 210 10.53 19.89 0.57
CA ASP A 210 10.45 18.47 0.94
C ASP A 210 9.01 17.97 0.81
N VAL A 211 8.77 17.27 -0.30
CA VAL A 211 7.48 16.66 -0.66
C VAL A 211 7.63 15.19 -1.06
N TYR A 212 8.79 14.58 -0.79
CA TYR A 212 9.08 13.21 -1.23
C TYR A 212 8.11 12.18 -0.65
N LEU A 213 7.74 12.34 0.63
CA LEU A 213 6.86 11.44 1.38
C LEU A 213 5.37 11.86 1.31
N MET A 214 4.95 12.48 0.21
CA MET A 214 3.60 13.02 0.06
C MET A 214 2.49 11.97 0.27
N ILE A 215 2.74 10.73 -0.12
CA ILE A 215 1.78 9.65 0.09
C ILE A 215 1.42 9.45 1.56
N HIS A 216 2.38 9.61 2.48
CA HIS A 216 2.14 9.50 3.92
C HIS A 216 1.32 10.69 4.45
N ALA A 217 1.55 11.90 3.92
CA ALA A 217 0.74 13.06 4.29
C ALA A 217 -0.73 12.90 3.86
N CYS A 218 -0.96 12.29 2.69
CA CYS A 218 -2.31 11.92 2.24
C CYS A 218 -2.93 10.83 3.12
N ALA A 219 -2.15 9.81 3.50
CA ALA A 219 -2.58 8.74 4.41
C ALA A 219 -2.98 9.31 5.77
N TYR A 220 -2.17 10.23 6.28
CA TYR A 220 -2.38 10.91 7.54
C TYR A 220 -3.68 11.70 7.52
N LYS A 221 -3.88 12.55 6.49
CA LYS A 221 -5.13 13.32 6.33
C LYS A 221 -6.36 12.40 6.31
N VAL A 222 -6.32 11.37 5.45
CA VAL A 222 -7.41 10.40 5.31
C VAL A 222 -7.68 9.71 6.64
N GLY A 223 -6.64 9.16 7.28
CA GLY A 223 -6.74 8.49 8.58
C GLY A 223 -7.29 9.38 9.70
N SER A 224 -6.90 10.65 9.75
CA SER A 224 -7.38 11.60 10.78
C SER A 224 -8.85 12.02 10.57
N GLU A 225 -9.34 12.08 9.33
CA GLU A 225 -10.72 12.46 8.99
C GLU A 225 -11.69 11.28 9.03
N TYR A 226 -11.20 10.08 9.31
CA TYR A 226 -11.96 8.85 9.21
C TYR A 226 -12.89 8.65 10.42
N ILE A 227 -14.07 9.28 10.36
CA ILE A 227 -15.12 9.23 11.41
C ILE A 227 -15.85 7.87 11.43
N PHE A 228 -15.93 7.17 10.28
CA PHE A 228 -16.55 5.85 10.14
C PHE A 228 -15.44 4.80 10.01
N ASN A 229 -15.01 4.28 11.16
CA ASN A 229 -13.88 3.39 11.39
C ASN A 229 -13.66 2.30 10.31
N PRO A 230 -12.71 2.47 9.36
CA PRO A 230 -12.25 1.39 8.52
C PRO A 230 -11.33 0.55 9.39
N ASN A 231 -11.54 -0.75 9.46
CA ASN A 231 -10.68 -1.61 10.25
C ASN A 231 -9.30 -1.68 9.58
N VAL A 232 -8.38 -0.78 9.90
CA VAL A 232 -7.02 -0.83 9.37
C VAL A 232 -6.15 -1.59 10.37
N LEU A 233 -5.58 -2.71 9.94
CA LEU A 233 -4.63 -3.47 10.74
C LEU A 233 -3.21 -2.98 10.48
N LEU A 234 -2.60 -2.36 11.49
CA LEU A 234 -1.23 -1.88 11.43
C LEU A 234 -0.35 -2.61 12.45
N TYR A 235 0.72 -3.24 11.95
CA TYR A 235 1.74 -3.87 12.78
C TYR A 235 2.96 -2.96 12.92
N LYS A 236 3.67 -3.02 14.03
CA LYS A 236 4.91 -2.24 14.19
C LYS A 236 5.99 -2.80 13.28
N ALA A 237 6.51 -1.98 12.36
CA ALA A 237 7.44 -2.43 11.34
C ALA A 237 8.75 -2.93 11.95
N GLU A 238 9.23 -2.27 13.01
CA GLU A 238 10.48 -2.61 13.71
C GLU A 238 10.42 -3.96 14.44
N ASP A 239 9.23 -4.50 14.70
CA ASP A 239 9.05 -5.82 15.31
C ASP A 239 8.95 -6.94 14.24
N GLU A 240 8.82 -6.57 12.96
CA GLU A 240 8.51 -7.48 11.84
C GLU A 240 9.43 -7.20 10.63
N ILE A 241 8.96 -6.44 9.63
CA ILE A 241 9.67 -6.22 8.35
C ILE A 241 10.99 -5.45 8.46
N TYR A 242 11.17 -4.68 9.54
CA TYR A 242 12.41 -3.98 9.91
C TYR A 242 13.07 -4.57 11.16
N TYR A 243 12.69 -5.78 11.58
CA TYR A 243 13.29 -6.45 12.73
C TYR A 243 14.82 -6.58 12.62
N LEU A 244 15.33 -6.89 11.43
CA LEU A 244 16.77 -6.96 11.20
C LEU A 244 17.45 -5.60 11.42
N GLN A 245 16.85 -4.53 10.92
CA GLN A 245 17.35 -3.17 11.07
C GLN A 245 17.35 -2.75 12.54
N GLU A 246 16.26 -3.01 13.24
CA GLU A 246 16.10 -2.67 14.65
C GLU A 246 17.13 -3.39 15.51
N THR A 247 17.30 -4.70 15.32
CA THR A 247 18.31 -5.50 16.05
C THR A 247 19.75 -5.12 15.71
N CYS A 248 19.98 -4.43 14.59
CA CYS A 248 21.28 -3.89 14.19
C CYS A 248 21.45 -2.40 14.52
N GLY A 249 20.51 -1.76 15.22
CA GLY A 249 20.55 -0.33 15.48
C GLY A 249 20.62 0.51 14.20
N TRP A 250 20.04 0.00 13.11
CA TRP A 250 20.08 0.59 11.76
C TRP A 250 21.48 0.74 11.15
N GLU A 251 22.50 0.06 11.68
CA GLU A 251 23.85 0.09 11.11
C GLU A 251 23.98 -0.80 9.87
N ASN A 252 24.30 -0.20 8.72
CA ASN A 252 24.44 -0.91 7.44
C ASN A 252 25.45 -2.07 7.48
N LYS A 253 26.55 -1.90 8.23
CA LYS A 253 27.57 -2.95 8.36
C LYS A 253 27.01 -4.17 9.08
N CYS A 254 26.34 -3.98 10.21
CA CYS A 254 25.68 -5.07 10.95
C CYS A 254 24.65 -5.80 10.07
N ILE A 255 23.79 -5.03 9.38
CA ILE A 255 22.75 -5.58 8.50
C ILE A 255 23.37 -6.41 7.38
N SER A 256 24.40 -5.88 6.71
CA SER A 256 25.12 -6.58 5.63
C SER A 256 25.84 -7.83 6.14
N ASP A 257 26.54 -7.75 7.27
CA ASP A 257 27.23 -8.88 7.87
C ASP A 257 26.25 -10.01 8.24
N LYS A 258 25.10 -9.68 8.85
CA LYS A 258 24.06 -10.67 9.16
C LYS A 258 23.48 -11.30 7.89
N LEU A 259 23.13 -10.50 6.88
CA LEU A 259 22.58 -11.02 5.62
C LEU A 259 23.56 -11.96 4.89
N ASN A 260 24.86 -11.71 4.99
CA ASN A 260 25.86 -12.51 4.27
C ASN A 260 26.36 -13.73 5.07
N LYS A 261 26.30 -13.71 6.40
CA LYS A 261 27.04 -14.68 7.25
C LYS A 261 26.20 -15.36 8.33
N ASP A 262 25.02 -14.85 8.65
CA ASP A 262 24.21 -15.35 9.76
C ASP A 262 22.96 -16.04 9.22
N SER A 263 22.90 -17.37 9.27
CA SER A 263 21.76 -18.15 8.76
C SER A 263 20.46 -17.87 9.55
N SER A 264 20.53 -17.29 10.74
CA SER A 264 19.32 -16.95 11.52
C SER A 264 18.45 -15.91 10.82
N VAL A 265 18.99 -15.11 9.90
CA VAL A 265 18.21 -14.15 9.09
C VAL A 265 17.13 -14.84 8.24
N LYS A 266 17.29 -16.13 7.91
CA LYS A 266 16.29 -16.93 7.19
C LYS A 266 15.03 -17.19 8.01
N SER A 267 15.13 -17.09 9.34
CA SER A 267 13.98 -17.21 10.24
C SER A 267 13.10 -15.97 10.27
N ILE A 268 13.62 -14.80 9.85
CA ILE A 268 12.86 -13.55 9.77
C ILE A 268 11.95 -13.64 8.53
N PRO A 269 10.61 -13.70 8.67
CA PRO A 269 9.75 -14.05 7.55
C PRO A 269 9.80 -13.07 6.37
N LEU A 270 9.86 -11.78 6.69
CA LEU A 270 9.89 -10.67 5.74
C LEU A 270 11.00 -9.70 6.13
N ILE A 271 11.80 -9.24 5.17
CA ILE A 271 12.86 -8.25 5.43
C ILE A 271 12.79 -7.18 4.35
N LYS A 272 12.46 -5.94 4.74
CA LYS A 272 12.52 -4.80 3.82
C LYS A 272 13.93 -4.21 3.82
N LEU A 273 14.59 -4.17 2.66
CA LEU A 273 15.87 -3.47 2.53
C LEU A 273 15.67 -2.05 1.99
N VAL A 274 16.19 -1.05 2.70
CA VAL A 274 16.28 0.33 2.20
C VAL A 274 17.51 0.51 1.31
N ASN A 275 17.58 1.59 0.54
CA ASN A 275 18.64 1.83 -0.45
C ASN A 275 20.07 1.60 0.11
N LYS A 276 20.37 2.15 1.29
CA LYS A 276 21.69 1.98 1.91
C LYS A 276 22.02 0.55 2.32
N ASN A 277 21.01 -0.28 2.63
CA ASN A 277 21.22 -1.67 3.04
C ASN A 277 21.66 -2.56 1.87
N ARG A 278 21.31 -2.18 0.63
CA ARG A 278 21.56 -2.99 -0.57
C ARG A 278 22.82 -2.60 -1.36
N GLU A 279 23.42 -1.45 -1.09
CA GLU A 279 24.61 -0.95 -1.82
C GLU A 279 25.82 -1.91 -1.75
N ASN A 280 26.00 -2.62 -0.64
CA ASN A 280 27.13 -3.54 -0.42
C ASN A 280 26.69 -5.00 -0.18
N LEU A 281 25.47 -5.34 -0.58
CA LEU A 281 24.90 -6.66 -0.33
C LEU A 281 25.33 -7.66 -1.42
N ASN A 282 25.98 -8.76 -1.03
CA ASN A 282 26.19 -9.90 -1.92
C ASN A 282 25.07 -10.93 -1.70
N LEU A 283 23.97 -10.78 -2.44
CA LEU A 283 22.83 -11.69 -2.33
C LEU A 283 23.13 -13.14 -2.70
N ASP A 284 24.21 -13.41 -3.44
CA ASP A 284 24.59 -14.79 -3.75
C ASP A 284 25.00 -15.55 -2.49
N ASP A 285 25.59 -14.86 -1.51
CA ASP A 285 25.92 -15.46 -0.21
C ASP A 285 24.66 -15.65 0.62
N PHE A 286 23.76 -14.66 0.66
CA PHE A 286 22.46 -14.79 1.31
C PHE A 286 21.65 -15.97 0.75
N ILE A 287 21.65 -16.21 -0.56
CA ILE A 287 20.91 -17.33 -1.17
C ILE A 287 21.53 -18.69 -0.79
N LYS A 288 22.83 -18.75 -0.49
CA LYS A 288 23.54 -19.99 -0.13
C LYS A 288 23.45 -20.34 1.36
N LEU A 289 23.12 -19.38 2.24
CA LEU A 289 22.85 -19.60 3.66
C LEU A 289 21.63 -20.52 3.86
#